data_AF-A0A661GEX9-F1
#
_entry.id   AF-A0A661GEX9-F1
#
_cell.length_a   1.000
_cell.length_b   1.000
_cell.length_c   1.000
_cell.angle_alpha   90.00
_cell.angle_beta   90.00
_cell.angle_gamma   90.00
#
_symmetry.space_group_name_H-M   'P 1'
#
loop_
_entity.id
_entity.type
_entity.pdbx_description
1 polymer ?
#
loop_
_entity_poly.entity_id
_entity_poly.type
_entity_poly.pdbx_seq_one_letter_code
_entity_poly.pdbx_strand_id
1 'polypeptide(L)'
;LMPMALRPFFVISGVIFPLSMLPDEFKAYLLWNPLLHAIELSHVAYFASFESPFVSLEYLFLSAVVSLAFGLTCLRASWQRLIST
;
A
#
# COMPACT_ATOMS: atom_id res chain seq x y z
N LEU A 1 6.47 -11.20 -20.01
CA LEU A 1 7.26 -10.04 -20.50
C LEU A 1 6.82 -8.84 -19.67
N MET A 2 7.53 -8.51 -18.59
CA MET A 2 7.09 -7.44 -17.70
C MET A 2 7.48 -6.08 -18.31
N PRO A 3 6.53 -5.14 -18.50
CA PRO A 3 6.81 -3.81 -19.04
C PRO A 3 7.99 -3.17 -18.31
N MET A 4 8.97 -2.64 -19.04
CA MET A 4 10.13 -1.94 -18.46
C MET A 4 9.72 -0.84 -17.47
N ALA A 5 8.54 -0.23 -17.69
CA ALA A 5 7.96 0.79 -16.82
C ALA A 5 7.59 0.29 -15.41
N LEU A 6 7.24 -1.00 -15.23
CA LEU A 6 6.82 -1.55 -13.93
C LEU A 6 7.97 -1.98 -13.02
N ARG A 7 9.19 -2.09 -13.58
CA ARG A 7 10.40 -2.49 -12.83
C ARG A 7 10.73 -1.59 -11.64
N PRO A 8 10.78 -0.24 -11.77
CA PRO A 8 11.04 0.63 -10.62
C PRO A 8 9.91 0.57 -9.58
N PHE A 9 8.65 0.46 -10.02
CA PHE A 9 7.51 0.35 -9.11
C PHE A 9 7.59 -0.89 -8.22
N PHE A 10 8.12 -2.01 -8.72
CA PHE A 10 8.31 -3.22 -7.93
C PHE A 10 9.34 -3.05 -6.81
N VAL A 11 10.41 -2.28 -7.05
CA VAL A 11 11.44 -1.99 -6.04
C VAL A 11 10.89 -1.00 -5.00
N ILE A 12 10.19 0.03 -5.45
CA ILE A 12 9.58 1.06 -4.57
C ILE A 12 8.44 0.46 -3.72
N SER A 13 7.74 -0.55 -4.24
CA SER A 13 6.64 -1.20 -3.53
C SER A 13 7.09 -2.07 -2.34
N GLY A 14 8.39 -2.30 -2.14
CA GLY A 14 8.91 -3.12 -1.04
C GLY A 14 8.56 -4.62 -1.12
N VAL A 15 8.09 -5.10 -2.29
CA VAL A 15 7.75 -6.51 -2.51
C VAL A 15 8.99 -7.41 -2.44
N ILE A 16 10.14 -6.91 -2.90
CA ILE A 16 11.39 -7.69 -2.98
C ILE A 16 12.29 -7.45 -1.77
N PHE A 17 12.20 -6.27 -1.14
CA PHE A 17 13.08 -5.85 -0.04
C PHE A 17 12.29 -5.41 1.18
N PRO A 18 12.52 -6.02 2.37
CA PRO A 18 11.89 -5.55 3.60
C PRO A 18 12.44 -4.16 3.98
N LEU A 19 11.63 -3.33 4.64
CA LEU A 19 12.02 -1.97 5.06
C LEU A 19 13.29 -1.95 5.91
N SER A 20 13.52 -3.02 6.68
CA SER A 20 14.70 -3.21 7.52
C SER A 20 16.04 -3.12 6.76
N MET A 21 16.05 -3.47 5.47
CA MET A 21 17.24 -3.41 4.62
C MET A 21 17.44 -2.05 3.93
N LEU A 22 16.46 -1.15 3.99
CA LEU A 22 16.58 0.19 3.38
C LEU A 22 17.30 1.18 4.32
N PRO A 23 17.99 2.19 3.77
CA PRO A 23 18.53 3.32 4.54
C PRO A 23 17.40 4.11 5.23
N ASP A 24 17.66 4.63 6.43
CA ASP A 24 16.66 5.34 7.25
C ASP A 24 16.04 6.56 6.57
N GLU A 25 16.82 7.25 5.72
CA GLU A 25 16.40 8.41 4.94
C GLU A 25 15.20 8.11 4.03
N PHE A 26 15.14 6.92 3.45
CA PHE A 26 14.06 6.51 2.55
C PHE A 26 12.86 5.93 3.29
N LYS A 27 13.05 5.41 4.51
CA LYS A 27 11.97 4.80 5.31
C LYS A 27 10.85 5.80 5.58
N ALA A 28 11.18 7.04 5.93
CA ALA A 28 10.18 8.07 6.23
C ALA A 28 9.23 8.34 5.05
N TYR A 29 9.74 8.35 3.82
CA TYR A 29 8.94 8.55 2.61
C TYR A 29 8.14 7.31 2.24
N LEU A 30 8.74 6.13 2.38
CA LEU A 30 8.10 4.87 2.02
C LEU A 30 6.97 4.48 2.99
N LEU A 31 7.10 4.81 4.27
CA LEU A 31 6.07 4.57 5.29
C LEU A 31 4.74 5.29 5.02
N TRP A 32 4.70 6.28 4.12
CA TRP A 32 3.44 6.92 3.72
C TRP A 32 2.61 6.05 2.76
N ASN A 33 3.16 4.96 2.23
CA ASN A 33 2.47 4.10 1.30
C ASN A 33 1.73 2.97 2.05
N PRO A 34 0.37 2.95 2.08
CA PRO A 34 -0.37 1.91 2.79
C PRO A 34 -0.14 0.51 2.19
N LEU A 35 0.13 0.38 0.89
CA LEU A 35 0.43 -0.92 0.28
C LEU A 35 1.72 -1.52 0.82
N LEU A 36 2.68 -0.67 1.18
CA LEU A 36 3.93 -1.10 1.79
C LEU A 36 3.70 -1.71 3.17
N HIS A 37 2.83 -1.09 3.98
CA HIS A 37 2.41 -1.65 5.27
C HIS A 37 1.77 -3.03 5.11
N ALA A 38 0.95 -3.24 4.09
CA ALA A 38 0.33 -4.54 3.82
C ALA A 38 1.35 -5.62 3.46
N ILE A 39 2.33 -5.29 2.63
CA ILE A 39 3.39 -6.22 2.21
C ILE A 39 4.29 -6.57 3.40
N GLU A 40 4.70 -5.58 4.18
CA GLU A 40 5.57 -5.83 5.33
C GLU A 40 4.87 -6.65 6.41
N LEU A 41 3.58 -6.39 6.67
CA LEU A 41 2.77 -7.21 7.57
C LEU A 41 2.63 -8.66 7.05
N SER A 42 2.55 -8.86 5.73
CA SER A 42 2.56 -10.20 5.13
C SER A 42 3.90 -10.93 5.32
N HIS A 43 5.02 -10.20 5.28
CA HIS A 43 6.33 -10.76 5.55
C HIS A 43 6.49 -11.15 7.03
N VAL A 44 6.00 -10.31 7.95
CA VAL A 44 5.95 -10.62 9.39
C VAL A 44 5.09 -11.85 9.67
N ALA A 45 3.93 -11.97 9.01
CA ALA A 45 3.07 -13.14 9.16
C ALA A 45 3.69 -14.43 8.60
N TYR A 46 4.52 -14.33 7.55
CA TYR A 46 5.22 -15.47 6.95
C TYR A 46 6.49 -15.85 7.72
N PHE A 47 7.24 -14.87 8.21
CA PHE A 47 8.45 -15.04 9.01
C PHE A 47 8.21 -14.61 10.45
N ALA A 48 7.79 -15.56 11.29
CA ALA A 48 7.38 -15.33 12.69
C ALA A 48 8.46 -14.69 13.62
N SER A 49 9.72 -14.62 13.18
CA SER A 49 10.84 -14.01 13.90
C SER A 49 11.15 -12.57 13.46
N PHE A 50 10.36 -11.99 12.56
CA PHE A 50 10.53 -10.62 12.07
C PHE A 50 9.60 -9.66 12.83
N GLU A 51 10.13 -8.86 13.74
CA GLU A 51 9.38 -7.75 14.34
C GLU A 51 9.77 -6.45 13.63
N SER A 52 8.81 -5.80 12.95
CA SER A 52 8.99 -4.45 12.42
C SER A 52 8.20 -3.45 13.26
N PRO A 53 8.86 -2.60 14.07
CA PRO A 53 8.18 -1.65 14.95
C PRO A 53 7.54 -0.46 14.21
N PHE A 54 7.76 -0.35 12.89
CA PHE A 54 7.34 0.81 12.10
C PHE A 54 6.04 0.60 11.33
N VAL A 55 5.48 -0.61 11.33
CA VAL A 55 4.27 -0.98 10.57
C VAL A 55 3.06 -1.01 11.47
N SER A 56 1.95 -0.43 11.02
CA SER A 56 0.69 -0.43 11.78
C SER A 56 -0.48 -0.95 10.95
N LEU A 57 -1.15 -1.98 11.49
CA LEU A 57 -2.36 -2.56 10.90
C LEU A 57 -3.50 -1.53 10.89
N GLU A 58 -3.58 -0.69 11.92
CA GLU A 58 -4.60 0.34 12.04
C GLU A 58 -4.51 1.39 10.92
N TYR A 59 -3.31 1.85 10.57
CA TYR A 59 -3.11 2.79 9.46
C TYR A 59 -3.57 2.18 8.12
N LEU A 60 -3.18 0.92 7.88
CA LEU A 60 -3.61 0.19 6.68
C LEU A 60 -5.14 0.08 6.63
N PHE A 61 -5.77 -0.30 7.73
CA PHE A 61 -7.22 -0.44 7.80
C PHE A 61 -7.94 0.90 7.55
N LEU A 62 -7.51 1.99 8.20
CA LEU A 62 -8.07 3.32 7.98
C LEU A 62 -7.92 3.76 6.52
N SER A 63 -6.75 3.55 5.92
CA SER A 63 -6.51 3.90 4.53
C SER A 63 -7.44 3.15 3.56
N ALA A 64 -7.71 1.86 3.83
CA ALA A 64 -8.62 1.04 3.05
C ALA A 64 -10.07 1.53 3.17
N VAL A 65 -10.53 1.85 4.38
CA VAL A 65 -11.88 2.38 4.62
C VAL A 65 -12.06 3.73 3.94
N VAL A 66 -11.08 4.64 4.02
CA VAL A 66 -11.13 5.95 3.36
C VAL A 66 -11.18 5.79 1.83
N SER A 67 -10.33 4.94 1.26
CA SER A 67 -10.32 4.68 -0.18
C SER A 67 -11.64 4.06 -0.66
N LEU A 68 -12.21 3.14 0.12
CA LEU A 68 -13.49 2.51 -0.20
C LEU A 68 -14.64 3.53 -0.11
N ALA A 69 -14.69 4.34 0.95
CA ALA A 69 -15.68 5.40 1.09
C ALA A 69 -15.57 6.44 -0.05
N PHE A 70 -14.35 6.82 -0.43
CA PHE A 70 -14.11 7.70 -1.57
C PHE A 70 -14.56 7.08 -2.90
N GLY A 71 -14.26 5.79 -3.14
CA GLY A 71 -14.72 5.07 -4.32
C GLY A 71 -16.24 4.99 -4.41
N LEU A 72 -16.91 4.67 -3.30
CA LEU A 72 -18.37 4.60 -3.23
C LEU A 72 -19.04 5.97 -3.43
N THR A 73 -18.48 7.03 -2.85
CA THR A 73 -19.00 8.39 -3.04
C THR A 73 -18.83 8.87 -4.48
N CYS A 74 -17.67 8.61 -5.09
CA CYS A 74 -17.42 8.91 -6.50
C CYS A 74 -18.34 8.12 -7.43
N LEU A 75 -18.55 6.82 -7.15
CA LEU A 75 -19.49 5.98 -7.89
C LEU A 75 -20.91 6.54 -7.78
N ARG A 76 -21.36 6.90 -6.56
CA ARG A 76 -22.69 7.46 -6.33
C ARG A 76 -22.89 8.82 -7.03
N ALA A 77 -21.87 9.66 -7.06
CA ALA A 77 -21.90 10.93 -7.78
C ALA A 77 -21.94 10.72 -9.31
N SER A 78 -21.19 9.75 -9.81
CA SER A 78 -21.15 9.40 -11.25
C SER A 78 -22.39 8.63 -11.70
N TRP A 79 -23.10 7.98 -10.77
CA TRP A 79 -24.30 7.20 -11.04
C TRP A 79 -25.37 8.02 -11.77
N GLN A 80 -25.54 9.29 -11.39
CA GLN A 80 -26.49 10.21 -12.04
C GLN A 80 -26.13 10.51 -13.51
N ARG A 81 -24.84 10.51 -13.84
CA ARG A 81 -24.36 10.73 -15.22
C ARG A 81 -24.44 9.47 -16.07
N LEU A 82 -24.37 8.29 -15.45
CA LEU A 82 -24.44 7.00 -16.14
C LEU A 82 -25.85 6.66 -16.61
N ILE A 83 -26.88 7.02 -15.84
CA ILE A 83 -28.29 6.75 -16.16
C ILE A 83 -28.90 7.71 -17.19
N SER A 84 -28.22 8.82 -17.51
CA SER A 84 -28.71 9.83 -18.46
C SER A 84 -28.19 9.64 -19.89
N THR A 85 -27.52 8.52 -20.17
CA THR A 85 -27.03 8.12 -21.52
C THR A 85 -27.81 6.90 -21.97
#